data_AF-A0A452Y2L8-F1
#
_entry.id   AF-A0A452Y2L8-F1
#
_cell.length_a   1.000
_cell.length_b   1.000
_cell.length_c   1.000
_cell.angle_alpha   90.00
_cell.angle_beta   90.00
_cell.angle_gamma   90.00
#
_symmetry.space_group_name_H-M   'P 1'
#
loop_
_entity.id
_entity.type
_entity.pdbx_description
1 polymer ?
#
loop_
_entity_poly.entity_id
_entity_poly.type
_entity_poly.pdbx_seq_one_letter_code
_entity_poly.pdbx_strand_id
1 'polypeptide(L)'
;QKCFRGRKAFELARSEVRKNFCSTFGEHCQRVDRNCFGNNSDFLRQLLFFFNASKDSDIAILSQVCSLLLQYVKHGDVVSLFAGVDYSSVEPVVIHRVKRLALICVHAVHQKRHDWNNQLLMSVQSTSMPFVQLLEAVACLINPKLPWNCKVVGYLQQKKIYCLFRGIISAVPQNARNMEHCDISALEHVLMLTASHVGDSQCCCPAVDPRWSFSSQLLSIPFLWHRLPHFKKVFSANGLSKYYIHQIACYLPSRADVLPNDISAKQPGYACVLANVLEAATWILSEPKFASDRAADIIAVSTSLLDALPTITSATES
;
A
#
# COMPACT_ATOMS: atom_id res chain seq x y z
N GLN A 1 34.50 1.21 -10.73
CA GLN A 1 34.58 2.67 -11.01
C GLN A 1 33.46 3.22 -11.92
N LYS A 2 33.07 2.58 -13.05
CA LYS A 2 32.00 3.10 -13.94
C LYS A 2 30.63 3.29 -13.25
N CYS A 3 30.18 2.35 -12.42
CA CYS A 3 28.92 2.44 -11.66
C CYS A 3 28.91 3.63 -10.67
N PHE A 4 30.04 3.90 -10.01
CA PHE A 4 30.17 5.05 -9.10
C PHE A 4 30.11 6.40 -9.83
N ARG A 5 30.73 6.50 -11.02
CA ARG A 5 30.62 7.70 -11.88
C ARG A 5 29.18 7.92 -12.35
N GLY A 6 28.46 6.85 -12.69
CA GLY A 6 27.03 6.91 -13.05
C GLY A 6 26.15 7.39 -11.90
N ARG A 7 26.35 6.89 -10.67
CA ARG A 7 25.61 7.37 -9.48
C ARG A 7 25.87 8.85 -9.19
N LYS A 8 27.13 9.31 -9.29
CA LYS A 8 27.48 10.72 -9.08
C LYS A 8 26.84 11.63 -10.14
N ALA A 9 26.89 11.23 -11.42
CA ALA A 9 26.26 11.97 -12.51
C ALA A 9 24.73 12.05 -12.34
N PHE A 10 24.10 10.96 -11.90
CA PHE A 10 22.67 10.92 -11.64
C PHE A 10 22.27 11.88 -10.50
N GLU A 11 22.96 11.86 -9.35
CA GLU A 11 22.66 12.79 -8.25
C GLU A 11 22.89 14.26 -8.63
N LEU A 12 23.89 14.56 -9.48
CA LEU A 12 24.10 15.91 -10.01
C LEU A 12 22.91 16.34 -10.88
N ALA A 13 22.49 15.50 -11.83
CA ALA A 13 21.32 15.76 -12.66
C ALA A 13 20.05 15.93 -11.81
N ARG A 14 19.91 15.13 -10.76
CA ARG A 14 18.80 15.20 -9.81
C ARG A 14 18.75 16.53 -9.07
N SER A 15 19.90 16.99 -8.58
CA SER A 15 20.03 18.27 -7.90
C SER A 15 19.71 19.44 -8.84
N GLU A 16 20.17 19.37 -10.09
CA GLU A 16 19.92 20.40 -11.09
C GLU A 16 18.43 20.48 -11.45
N VAL A 17 17.79 19.33 -11.71
CA VAL A 17 16.35 19.28 -11.98
C VAL A 17 15.54 19.79 -10.78
N ARG A 18 15.93 19.45 -9.55
CA ARG A 18 15.28 19.98 -8.34
C ARG A 18 15.42 21.49 -8.24
N LYS A 19 16.60 22.04 -8.52
CA LYS A 19 16.84 23.50 -8.51
C LYS A 19 15.95 24.20 -9.54
N ASN A 20 15.90 23.67 -10.75
CA ASN A 20 15.05 24.19 -11.82
C ASN A 20 13.58 24.11 -11.42
N PHE A 21 13.13 22.98 -10.89
CA PHE A 21 11.77 22.83 -10.36
C PHE A 21 11.42 23.91 -9.34
N CYS A 22 12.27 24.13 -8.32
CA CYS A 22 12.04 25.16 -7.31
C CYS A 22 12.06 26.57 -7.91
N SER A 23 12.93 26.83 -8.90
CA SER A 23 12.99 28.13 -9.59
C SER A 23 11.78 28.42 -10.48
N THR A 24 11.10 27.39 -10.99
CA THR A 24 9.92 27.52 -11.86
C THR A 24 8.62 27.49 -11.05
N PHE A 25 8.46 26.50 -10.17
CA PHE A 25 7.20 26.21 -9.48
C PHE A 25 7.18 26.70 -8.02
N GLY A 26 8.34 27.11 -7.49
CA GLY A 26 8.52 27.57 -6.12
C GLY A 26 8.91 26.44 -5.16
N GLU A 27 9.59 26.80 -4.07
CA GLU A 27 10.03 25.83 -3.05
C GLU A 27 8.87 25.12 -2.34
N HIS A 28 7.71 25.78 -2.27
CA HIS A 28 6.47 25.28 -1.68
C HIS A 28 5.34 25.22 -2.70
N CYS A 29 5.66 25.03 -3.99
CA CYS A 29 4.68 24.92 -5.07
C CYS A 29 3.72 26.12 -5.19
N GLN A 30 4.12 27.32 -4.72
CA GLN A 30 3.27 28.51 -4.70
C GLN A 30 2.94 29.07 -6.09
N ARG A 31 3.65 28.64 -7.14
CA ARG A 31 3.40 29.03 -8.54
C ARG A 31 2.76 27.91 -9.36
N VAL A 32 2.26 26.88 -8.69
CA VAL A 32 1.61 25.74 -9.33
C VAL A 32 0.13 26.03 -9.48
N ASP A 33 -0.40 25.84 -10.68
CA ASP A 33 -1.82 25.90 -10.99
C ASP A 33 -2.36 24.52 -11.42
N ARG A 34 -3.65 24.46 -11.75
CA ARG A 34 -4.29 23.23 -12.24
C ARG A 34 -3.62 22.68 -13.51
N ASN A 35 -3.18 23.56 -14.41
CA ASN A 35 -2.60 23.17 -15.70
C ASN A 35 -1.26 22.46 -15.54
N CYS A 36 -0.56 22.70 -14.42
CA CYS A 36 0.70 22.03 -14.11
C CYS A 36 0.57 20.50 -13.95
N PHE A 37 -0.62 19.97 -13.67
CA PHE A 37 -0.83 18.51 -13.59
C PHE A 37 -1.07 17.86 -14.96
N GLY A 38 -1.37 18.67 -15.98
CA GLY A 38 -1.66 18.19 -17.33
C GLY A 38 -0.44 17.62 -18.06
N ASN A 39 -0.71 16.92 -19.16
CA ASN A 39 0.33 16.25 -19.96
C ASN A 39 1.46 17.20 -20.43
N ASN A 40 1.12 18.43 -20.81
CA ASN A 40 2.06 19.40 -21.40
C ASN A 40 2.98 20.07 -20.37
N SER A 41 2.76 19.86 -19.07
CA SER A 41 3.61 20.44 -18.03
C SER A 41 4.75 19.51 -17.63
N ASP A 42 5.88 20.15 -17.36
CA ASP A 42 7.08 19.52 -16.81
C ASP A 42 7.01 19.26 -15.31
N PHE A 43 6.02 19.82 -14.62
CA PHE A 43 5.92 19.80 -13.16
C PHE A 43 6.03 18.39 -12.57
N LEU A 44 5.10 17.49 -12.92
CA LEU A 44 5.13 16.11 -12.44
C LEU A 44 6.33 15.34 -12.97
N ARG A 45 6.76 15.60 -14.22
CA ARG A 45 7.93 14.93 -14.80
C ARG A 45 9.19 15.21 -13.99
N GLN A 46 9.44 16.48 -13.65
CA GLN A 46 10.57 16.91 -12.85
C GLN A 46 10.46 16.36 -11.42
N LEU A 47 9.29 16.51 -10.77
CA LEU A 47 9.04 15.95 -9.43
C LEU A 47 9.36 14.46 -9.35
N LEU A 48 8.78 13.67 -10.26
CA LEU A 48 8.95 12.21 -10.29
C LEU A 48 10.39 11.78 -10.62
N PHE A 49 11.17 12.65 -11.26
CA PHE A 49 12.58 12.44 -11.54
C PHE A 49 13.45 12.75 -10.32
N PHE A 50 13.25 13.91 -9.68
CA PHE A 50 14.15 14.33 -8.61
C PHE A 50 13.82 13.77 -7.23
N PHE A 51 12.58 13.37 -6.97
CA PHE A 51 12.10 13.03 -5.63
C PHE A 51 12.99 12.01 -4.89
N ASN A 52 13.41 12.35 -3.66
CA ASN A 52 13.98 11.39 -2.71
C ASN A 52 13.06 11.18 -1.50
N ALA A 53 12.69 9.94 -1.21
CA ALA A 53 12.04 9.65 0.07
C ALA A 53 12.97 9.94 1.26
N SER A 54 14.30 9.84 1.09
CA SER A 54 15.24 10.10 2.20
C SER A 54 15.48 11.58 2.50
N LYS A 55 14.84 12.52 1.78
CA LYS A 55 15.00 13.96 1.98
C LYS A 55 13.69 14.57 2.45
N ASP A 56 13.68 15.13 3.64
CA ASP A 56 12.49 15.72 4.25
C ASP A 56 11.94 16.89 3.43
N SER A 57 12.84 17.67 2.81
CA SER A 57 12.45 18.73 1.88
C SER A 57 11.67 18.22 0.67
N ASP A 58 12.02 17.03 0.16
CA ASP A 58 11.36 16.46 -1.01
C ASP A 58 10.01 15.85 -0.62
N ILE A 59 9.90 15.28 0.59
CA ILE A 59 8.62 14.85 1.17
C ILE A 59 7.69 16.04 1.39
N ALA A 60 8.19 17.18 1.87
CA ALA A 60 7.40 18.39 2.05
C ALA A 60 6.84 18.90 0.70
N ILE A 61 7.68 18.93 -0.35
CA ILE A 61 7.23 19.26 -1.71
C ILE A 61 6.15 18.28 -2.18
N LEU A 62 6.36 16.97 -2.00
CA LEU A 62 5.39 15.95 -2.41
C LEU A 62 4.05 16.10 -1.66
N SER A 63 4.10 16.37 -0.36
CA SER A 63 2.90 16.64 0.45
C SER A 63 2.11 17.82 -0.09
N GLN A 64 2.80 18.91 -0.43
CA GLN A 64 2.17 20.09 -1.01
C GLN A 64 1.57 19.81 -2.39
N VAL A 65 2.25 19.04 -3.23
CA VAL A 65 1.73 18.57 -4.53
C VAL A 65 0.46 17.75 -4.33
N CYS A 66 0.44 16.84 -3.36
CA CYS A 66 -0.73 16.04 -3.02
C CYS A 66 -1.88 16.90 -2.48
N SER A 67 -1.60 17.90 -1.65
CA SER A 67 -2.60 18.86 -1.17
C SER A 67 -3.25 19.62 -2.33
N LEU A 68 -2.45 20.13 -3.27
CA LEU A 68 -2.94 20.82 -4.47
C LEU A 68 -3.77 19.89 -5.37
N LEU A 69 -3.31 18.66 -5.57
CA LEU A 69 -4.04 17.65 -6.33
C LEU A 69 -5.43 17.40 -5.72
N LEU A 70 -5.49 17.16 -4.41
CA LEU A 70 -6.74 16.92 -3.70
C LEU A 70 -7.67 18.13 -3.76
N GLN A 71 -7.11 19.35 -3.67
CA GLN A 71 -7.88 20.58 -3.83
C GLN A 71 -8.48 20.70 -5.24
N TYR A 72 -7.70 20.46 -6.30
CA TYR A 72 -8.21 20.58 -7.67
C TYR A 72 -9.23 19.50 -8.03
N VAL A 73 -9.07 18.30 -7.48
CA VAL A 73 -10.04 17.20 -7.67
C VAL A 73 -11.35 17.47 -6.91
N LYS A 74 -11.35 18.22 -5.81
CA LYS A 74 -12.63 18.64 -5.17
C LYS A 74 -13.50 19.49 -6.09
N HIS A 75 -12.90 20.19 -7.05
CA HIS A 75 -13.57 21.11 -7.97
C HIS A 75 -13.63 20.58 -9.42
N GLY A 76 -13.29 19.32 -9.66
CA GLY A 76 -13.24 18.75 -11.00
C GLY A 76 -13.02 17.23 -11.00
N ASP A 77 -12.77 16.67 -12.17
CA ASP A 77 -12.51 15.24 -12.31
C ASP A 77 -11.00 14.93 -12.42
N VAL A 78 -10.56 13.82 -11.82
CA VAL A 78 -9.16 13.39 -11.80
C VAL A 78 -8.65 13.11 -13.22
N VAL A 79 -9.47 12.50 -14.08
CA VAL A 79 -9.08 12.21 -15.48
C VAL A 79 -8.82 13.53 -16.21
N SER A 80 -9.72 14.49 -16.08
CA SER A 80 -9.55 15.82 -16.71
C SER A 80 -8.28 16.55 -16.23
N LEU A 81 -7.87 16.35 -14.98
CA LEU A 81 -6.71 17.02 -14.39
C LEU A 81 -5.39 16.55 -15.05
N PHE A 82 -5.25 15.25 -15.30
CA PHE A 82 -4.03 14.69 -15.87
C PHE A 82 -4.05 14.66 -17.41
N ALA A 83 -5.21 14.42 -18.00
CA ALA A 83 -5.35 14.15 -19.42
C ALA A 83 -5.88 15.34 -20.23
N GLY A 84 -6.49 16.34 -19.58
CA GLY A 84 -7.21 17.39 -20.29
C GLY A 84 -8.49 16.82 -20.94
N VAL A 85 -8.69 17.13 -22.22
CA VAL A 85 -9.94 16.81 -22.95
C VAL A 85 -9.90 15.43 -23.61
N ASP A 86 -8.73 14.95 -24.04
CA ASP A 86 -8.60 13.69 -24.77
C ASP A 86 -7.65 12.72 -24.06
N TYR A 87 -8.23 11.80 -23.28
CA TYR A 87 -7.48 10.78 -22.55
C TYR A 87 -6.80 9.76 -23.48
N SER A 88 -7.45 9.38 -24.58
CA SER A 88 -6.99 8.29 -25.44
C SER A 88 -5.64 8.59 -26.08
N SER A 89 -5.37 9.86 -26.44
CA SER A 89 -4.10 10.26 -27.05
C SER A 89 -2.92 10.35 -26.06
N VAL A 90 -3.18 10.53 -24.77
CA VAL A 90 -2.14 10.72 -23.74
C VAL A 90 -2.10 9.61 -22.69
N GLU A 91 -2.93 8.58 -22.84
CA GLU A 91 -3.11 7.50 -21.87
C GLU A 91 -1.78 6.93 -21.33
N PRO A 92 -0.80 6.51 -22.16
CA PRO A 92 0.42 5.88 -21.65
C PRO A 92 1.22 6.79 -20.71
N VAL A 93 1.27 8.09 -21.01
CA VAL A 93 2.02 9.07 -20.22
C VAL A 93 1.30 9.37 -18.91
N VAL A 94 -0.02 9.55 -18.95
CA VAL A 94 -0.86 9.74 -17.76
C VAL A 94 -0.70 8.56 -16.81
N ILE A 95 -0.84 7.34 -17.32
CA ILE A 95 -0.70 6.12 -16.52
C ILE A 95 0.69 6.03 -15.89
N HIS A 96 1.75 6.33 -16.65
CA HIS A 96 3.10 6.31 -16.11
C HIS A 96 3.26 7.29 -14.94
N ARG A 97 2.77 8.53 -15.10
CA ARG A 97 2.83 9.57 -14.07
C ARG A 97 2.04 9.17 -12.82
N VAL A 98 0.81 8.70 -12.99
CA VAL A 98 -0.05 8.26 -11.87
C VAL A 98 0.56 7.07 -11.13
N LYS A 99 1.05 6.05 -11.85
CA LYS A 99 1.78 4.90 -11.27
C LYS A 99 2.94 5.36 -10.38
N ARG A 100 3.77 6.25 -10.90
CA ARG A 100 4.95 6.77 -10.22
C ARG A 100 4.55 7.63 -9.02
N LEU A 101 3.56 8.51 -9.17
CA LEU A 101 3.08 9.39 -8.11
C LEU A 101 2.52 8.60 -6.93
N ALA A 102 1.59 7.67 -7.19
CA ALA A 102 1.03 6.81 -6.15
C ALA A 102 2.13 6.02 -5.39
N LEU A 103 3.11 5.50 -6.13
CA LEU A 103 4.22 4.77 -5.52
C LEU A 103 5.10 5.64 -4.61
N ILE A 104 5.49 6.84 -5.06
CA ILE A 104 6.35 7.71 -4.25
C ILE A 104 5.63 8.23 -3.00
N CYS A 105 4.31 8.42 -3.04
CA CYS A 105 3.51 8.76 -1.87
C CYS A 105 3.57 7.66 -0.81
N VAL A 106 3.36 6.39 -1.18
CA VAL A 106 3.44 5.29 -0.21
C VAL A 106 4.88 5.07 0.27
N HIS A 107 5.89 5.25 -0.59
CA HIS A 107 7.29 5.23 -0.16
C HIS A 107 7.62 6.33 0.85
N ALA A 108 7.11 7.54 0.67
CA ALA A 108 7.31 8.63 1.62
C ALA A 108 6.72 8.29 2.99
N VAL A 109 5.49 7.77 3.02
CA VAL A 109 4.84 7.28 4.25
C VAL A 109 5.63 6.16 4.90
N HIS A 110 6.09 5.18 4.11
CA HIS A 110 6.94 4.13 4.62
C HIS A 110 8.24 4.68 5.21
N GLN A 111 8.91 5.62 4.54
CA GLN A 111 10.17 6.19 5.02
C GLN A 111 9.98 6.92 6.35
N LYS A 112 8.88 7.66 6.51
CA LYS A 112 8.53 8.45 7.70
C LYS A 112 7.70 7.71 8.74
N ARG A 113 7.51 6.39 8.58
CA ARG A 113 6.62 5.58 9.43
C ARG A 113 6.92 5.64 10.93
N HIS A 114 8.18 5.81 11.31
CA HIS A 114 8.58 5.93 12.72
C HIS A 114 8.31 7.33 13.27
N ASP A 115 8.40 8.37 12.43
CA ASP A 115 8.11 9.76 12.78
C ASP A 115 6.59 9.99 12.90
N TRP A 116 5.78 9.26 12.13
CA TRP A 116 4.31 9.39 12.09
C TRP A 116 3.56 8.28 12.84
N ASN A 117 4.28 7.36 13.49
CA ASN A 117 3.75 6.09 14.03
C ASN A 117 2.44 6.20 14.84
N ASN A 118 2.33 7.19 15.72
CA ASN A 118 1.18 7.34 16.61
C ASN A 118 -0.07 7.91 15.91
N GLN A 119 0.07 8.44 14.69
CA GLN A 119 -1.00 9.15 13.98
C GLN A 119 -1.50 8.40 12.73
N LEU A 120 -0.69 7.50 12.15
CA LEU A 120 -1.01 6.78 10.91
C LEU A 120 -2.31 5.98 10.94
N LEU A 121 -2.72 5.58 12.15
CA LEU A 121 -3.90 4.78 12.43
C LEU A 121 -5.02 5.59 13.13
N MET A 122 -4.94 6.92 13.18
CA MET A 122 -6.02 7.76 13.72
C MET A 122 -7.05 8.10 12.63
N SER A 123 -8.27 8.47 13.03
CA SER A 123 -9.28 9.03 12.10
C SER A 123 -8.76 10.31 11.45
N VAL A 124 -9.18 10.58 10.22
CA VAL A 124 -8.86 11.79 9.47
C VAL A 124 -9.63 12.98 10.06
N GLN A 125 -9.17 13.48 11.21
CA GLN A 125 -9.73 14.71 11.80
C GLN A 125 -9.01 15.97 11.31
N SER A 126 -7.83 15.84 10.70
CA SER A 126 -7.10 16.96 10.09
C SER A 126 -6.47 16.59 8.74
N THR A 127 -6.97 17.16 7.65
CA THR A 127 -6.39 17.09 6.29
C THR A 127 -5.06 17.82 6.15
N SER A 128 -4.56 18.45 7.22
CA SER A 128 -3.29 19.18 7.24
C SER A 128 -2.06 18.30 7.45
N MET A 129 -2.22 17.06 7.90
CA MET A 129 -1.09 16.18 8.17
C MET A 129 -0.49 15.63 6.85
N PRO A 130 0.85 15.66 6.68
CA PRO A 130 1.47 15.23 5.44
C PRO A 130 1.12 13.79 5.02
N PHE A 131 1.11 12.85 5.96
CA PHE A 131 0.79 11.46 5.64
C PHE A 131 -0.66 11.26 5.19
N VAL A 132 -1.59 12.06 5.72
CA VAL A 132 -3.01 12.05 5.32
C VAL A 132 -3.10 12.51 3.87
N GLN A 133 -2.48 13.63 3.52
CA GLN A 133 -2.47 14.15 2.15
C GLN A 133 -1.88 13.15 1.15
N LEU A 134 -0.77 12.50 1.52
CA LEU A 134 -0.14 11.48 0.68
C LEU A 134 -1.05 10.27 0.47
N LEU A 135 -1.68 9.75 1.52
CA LEU A 135 -2.53 8.56 1.45
C LEU A 135 -3.89 8.86 0.79
N GLU A 136 -4.50 10.02 1.06
CA GLU A 136 -5.71 10.47 0.38
C GLU A 136 -5.45 10.68 -1.11
N ALA A 137 -4.29 11.25 -1.48
CA ALA A 137 -3.90 11.37 -2.89
C ALA A 137 -3.74 9.99 -3.52
N VAL A 138 -3.15 9.01 -2.83
CA VAL A 138 -3.09 7.63 -3.32
C VAL A 138 -4.50 7.08 -3.53
N ALA A 139 -5.38 7.18 -2.52
CA ALA A 139 -6.77 6.71 -2.60
C ALA A 139 -7.54 7.34 -3.77
N CYS A 140 -7.34 8.64 -4.00
CA CYS A 140 -7.87 9.37 -5.15
C CYS A 140 -7.37 8.77 -6.47
N LEU A 141 -6.06 8.53 -6.61
CA LEU A 141 -5.43 8.01 -7.83
C LEU A 141 -5.75 6.54 -8.12
N ILE A 142 -6.07 5.75 -7.10
CA ILE A 142 -6.46 4.33 -7.20
C ILE A 142 -7.96 4.11 -6.99
N ASN A 143 -8.79 5.13 -7.23
CA ASN A 143 -10.23 4.96 -7.19
C ASN A 143 -10.66 3.92 -8.26
N PRO A 144 -11.48 2.89 -7.92
CA PRO A 144 -11.93 1.86 -8.85
C PRO A 144 -12.67 2.39 -10.09
N LYS A 145 -13.26 3.59 -10.00
CA LYS A 145 -13.97 4.24 -11.11
C LYS A 145 -13.04 4.80 -12.19
N LEU A 146 -11.72 4.84 -11.96
CA LEU A 146 -10.77 5.45 -12.88
C LEU A 146 -10.34 4.48 -13.99
N PRO A 147 -10.15 4.96 -15.23
CA PRO A 147 -9.82 4.12 -16.37
C PRO A 147 -8.45 3.43 -16.24
N TRP A 148 -7.55 3.98 -15.44
CA TRP A 148 -6.22 3.42 -15.21
C TRP A 148 -6.11 2.57 -13.95
N ASN A 149 -7.19 2.42 -13.17
CA ASN A 149 -7.15 1.80 -11.84
C ASN A 149 -6.36 0.49 -11.82
N CYS A 150 -6.76 -0.46 -12.68
CA CYS A 150 -6.15 -1.78 -12.75
C CYS A 150 -4.65 -1.73 -13.09
N LYS A 151 -4.29 -0.89 -14.05
CA LYS A 151 -2.88 -0.70 -14.46
C LYS A 151 -2.06 -0.12 -13.30
N VAL A 152 -2.62 0.81 -12.51
CA VAL A 152 -1.93 1.44 -11.38
C VAL A 152 -1.80 0.48 -10.19
N VAL A 153 -2.89 -0.17 -9.76
CA VAL A 153 -2.85 -1.12 -8.64
C VAL A 153 -1.94 -2.30 -8.96
N GLY A 154 -2.04 -2.88 -10.17
CA GLY A 154 -1.14 -3.95 -10.61
C GLY A 154 0.34 -3.53 -10.60
N TYR A 155 0.64 -2.28 -10.99
CA TYR A 155 2.00 -1.75 -10.89
C TYR A 155 2.47 -1.61 -9.42
N LEU A 156 1.62 -1.12 -8.52
CA LEU A 156 1.96 -1.02 -7.09
C LEU A 156 2.25 -2.41 -6.51
N GLN A 157 1.44 -3.41 -6.84
CA GLN A 157 1.66 -4.79 -6.42
C GLN A 157 3.00 -5.35 -6.93
N GLN A 158 3.34 -5.12 -8.21
CA GLN A 158 4.66 -5.46 -8.76
C GLN A 158 5.81 -4.75 -8.04
N LYS A 159 5.56 -3.56 -7.49
CA LYS A 159 6.51 -2.79 -6.67
C LYS A 159 6.42 -3.11 -5.17
N LYS A 160 5.86 -4.29 -4.83
CA LYS A 160 5.86 -4.85 -3.47
C LYS A 160 5.15 -3.96 -2.45
N ILE A 161 4.06 -3.31 -2.86
CA ILE A 161 3.32 -2.36 -2.02
C ILE A 161 2.92 -2.95 -0.65
N TYR A 162 2.57 -4.24 -0.59
CA TYR A 162 2.20 -4.88 0.68
C TYR A 162 3.38 -5.02 1.64
N CYS A 163 4.63 -5.11 1.16
CA CYS A 163 5.81 -5.03 2.03
C CYS A 163 5.92 -3.66 2.70
N LEU A 164 5.60 -2.59 1.95
CA LEU A 164 5.62 -1.22 2.47
C LEU A 164 4.49 -1.03 3.50
N PHE A 165 3.27 -1.49 3.19
CA PHE A 165 2.18 -1.45 4.15
C PHE A 165 2.47 -2.26 5.40
N ARG A 166 3.06 -3.45 5.27
CA ARG A 166 3.52 -4.25 6.41
C ARG A 166 4.49 -3.46 7.29
N GLY A 167 5.49 -2.81 6.68
CA GLY A 167 6.43 -1.95 7.41
C GLY A 167 5.74 -0.79 8.14
N ILE A 168 4.80 -0.11 7.47
CA ILE A 168 4.02 1.00 8.03
C ILE A 168 3.18 0.54 9.23
N ILE A 169 2.37 -0.51 9.07
CA ILE A 169 1.49 -1.04 10.14
C ILE A 169 2.31 -1.57 11.31
N SER A 170 3.44 -2.22 11.05
CA SER A 170 4.30 -2.78 12.09
C SER A 170 4.99 -1.71 12.94
N ALA A 171 5.20 -0.51 12.38
CA ALA A 171 5.78 0.62 13.11
C ALA A 171 4.81 1.25 14.13
N VAL A 172 3.50 0.97 14.01
CA VAL A 172 2.48 1.50 14.91
C VAL A 172 2.43 0.64 16.18
N PRO A 173 2.52 1.25 17.39
CA PRO A 173 2.44 0.51 18.65
C PRO A 173 1.12 -0.26 18.80
N GLN A 174 1.18 -1.47 19.37
CA GLN A 174 0.00 -2.33 19.56
C GLN A 174 -1.08 -1.69 20.44
N ASN A 175 -0.66 -0.89 21.44
CA ASN A 175 -1.55 -0.26 22.41
C ASN A 175 -2.16 1.06 21.91
N ALA A 176 -1.83 1.49 20.69
CA ALA A 176 -2.26 2.78 20.15
C ALA A 176 -3.75 2.81 19.75
N ARG A 177 -4.49 1.69 19.85
CA ARG A 177 -5.92 1.63 19.50
C ARG A 177 -6.76 1.05 20.64
N ASN A 178 -7.36 1.94 21.43
CA ASN A 178 -8.54 1.70 22.27
C ASN A 178 -9.73 2.51 21.74
N MET A 179 -10.01 2.50 20.44
CA MET A 179 -11.03 3.39 19.86
C MET A 179 -11.88 2.69 18.82
N GLU A 180 -12.89 1.96 19.28
CA GLU A 180 -13.91 1.29 18.45
C GLU A 180 -14.84 2.28 17.72
N HIS A 181 -14.64 3.59 17.86
CA HIS A 181 -15.57 4.64 17.39
C HIS A 181 -14.94 5.73 16.50
N CYS A 182 -13.73 5.53 15.95
CA CYS A 182 -13.12 6.50 15.02
C CYS A 182 -13.45 6.18 13.55
N ASP A 183 -13.53 7.23 12.70
CA ASP A 183 -13.64 7.10 11.24
C ASP A 183 -12.48 6.31 10.62
N ILE A 184 -12.66 5.94 9.34
CA ILE A 184 -11.68 5.18 8.57
C ILE A 184 -10.38 5.97 8.44
N SER A 185 -9.25 5.38 8.86
CA SER A 185 -7.93 6.01 8.66
C SER A 185 -7.56 6.03 7.17
N ALA A 186 -6.79 7.04 6.74
CA ALA A 186 -6.34 7.13 5.35
C ALA A 186 -5.53 5.88 4.90
N LEU A 187 -4.80 5.25 5.83
CA LEU A 187 -4.08 4.00 5.57
C LEU A 187 -5.04 2.83 5.33
N GLU A 188 -6.05 2.67 6.18
CA GLU A 188 -7.08 1.63 5.99
C GLU A 188 -7.83 1.84 4.68
N HIS A 189 -8.16 3.08 4.31
CA HIS A 189 -8.83 3.37 3.05
C HIS A 189 -7.98 2.92 1.84
N VAL A 190 -6.69 3.27 1.80
CA VAL A 190 -5.79 2.82 0.71
C VAL A 190 -5.65 1.29 0.69
N LEU A 191 -5.57 0.65 1.86
CA LEU A 191 -5.54 -0.81 1.98
C LEU A 191 -6.82 -1.46 1.45
N MET A 192 -7.98 -0.91 1.79
CA MET A 192 -9.26 -1.37 1.27
C MET A 192 -9.30 -1.29 -0.25
N LEU A 193 -8.89 -0.18 -0.84
CA LEU A 193 -8.90 0.02 -2.30
C LEU A 193 -7.91 -0.92 -3.02
N THR A 194 -6.70 -1.07 -2.49
CA THR A 194 -5.69 -1.97 -3.09
C THR A 194 -6.05 -3.44 -2.92
N ALA A 195 -6.55 -3.85 -1.75
CA ALA A 195 -6.90 -5.24 -1.48
C ALA A 195 -8.21 -5.66 -2.14
N SER A 196 -9.17 -4.74 -2.33
CA SER A 196 -10.44 -5.05 -3.02
C SER A 196 -10.32 -5.16 -4.54
N HIS A 197 -9.12 -4.93 -5.08
CA HIS A 197 -8.88 -5.04 -6.52
C HIS A 197 -8.91 -6.49 -7.02
N VAL A 198 -8.79 -7.47 -6.11
CA VAL A 198 -8.87 -8.90 -6.44
C VAL A 198 -10.34 -9.33 -6.52
N GLY A 199 -10.66 -10.20 -7.47
CA GLY A 199 -12.02 -10.74 -7.63
C GLY A 199 -12.89 -10.03 -8.67
N ASP A 200 -12.40 -8.97 -9.31
CA ASP A 200 -13.04 -8.42 -10.52
C ASP A 200 -12.63 -9.26 -11.73
N SER A 201 -13.60 -9.88 -12.42
CA SER A 201 -13.35 -10.71 -13.61
C SER A 201 -12.74 -9.93 -14.78
N GLN A 202 -12.71 -8.60 -14.69
CA GLN A 202 -12.12 -7.70 -15.68
C GLN A 202 -10.72 -7.18 -15.31
N CYS A 203 -10.13 -7.57 -14.16
CA CYS A 203 -8.75 -7.15 -13.82
C CYS A 203 -7.71 -7.88 -14.68
N CYS A 204 -6.84 -7.11 -15.34
CA CYS A 204 -5.70 -7.59 -16.13
C CYS A 204 -4.38 -7.48 -15.34
N CYS A 205 -4.45 -7.71 -14.04
CA CYS A 205 -3.33 -7.50 -13.14
C CYS A 205 -2.26 -8.57 -13.38
N PRO A 206 -0.98 -8.19 -13.48
CA PRO A 206 0.10 -9.16 -13.68
C PRO A 206 0.25 -10.06 -12.45
N ALA A 207 0.67 -11.30 -12.67
CA ALA A 207 0.98 -12.21 -11.57
C ALA A 207 2.08 -11.62 -10.67
N VAL A 208 1.84 -11.66 -9.37
CA VAL A 208 2.77 -11.16 -8.34
C VAL A 208 3.40 -12.36 -7.67
N ASP A 209 4.71 -12.29 -7.41
CA ASP A 209 5.41 -13.30 -6.61
C ASP A 209 4.67 -13.48 -5.27
N PRO A 210 4.24 -14.70 -4.91
CA PRO A 210 3.49 -14.98 -3.69
C PRO A 210 4.12 -14.38 -2.43
N ARG A 211 5.46 -14.29 -2.37
CA ARG A 211 6.17 -13.69 -1.24
C ARG A 211 5.77 -12.24 -0.98
N TRP A 212 5.45 -11.48 -2.02
CA TRP A 212 5.08 -10.06 -1.92
C TRP A 212 3.57 -9.84 -1.97
N SER A 213 2.79 -10.92 -1.98
CA SER A 213 1.33 -10.88 -1.98
C SER A 213 0.77 -10.30 -0.69
N PHE A 214 -0.51 -9.90 -0.73
CA PHE A 214 -1.25 -9.54 0.46
C PHE A 214 -1.19 -10.67 1.50
N SER A 215 -1.45 -11.92 1.09
CA SER A 215 -1.58 -13.02 2.03
C SER A 215 -0.29 -13.28 2.81
N SER A 216 0.86 -13.27 2.14
CA SER A 216 2.15 -13.41 2.83
C SER A 216 2.50 -12.20 3.68
N GLN A 217 2.27 -10.99 3.17
CA GLN A 217 2.73 -9.78 3.84
C GLN A 217 1.82 -9.36 4.99
N LEU A 218 0.52 -9.19 4.74
CA LEU A 218 -0.39 -8.62 5.73
C LEU A 218 -0.90 -9.64 6.75
N LEU A 219 -1.20 -10.89 6.35
CA LEU A 219 -1.62 -11.91 7.33
C LEU A 219 -0.47 -12.30 8.28
N SER A 220 0.78 -11.98 7.96
CA SER A 220 1.91 -12.15 8.88
C SER A 220 2.02 -11.06 9.96
N ILE A 221 1.12 -10.07 9.98
CA ILE A 221 1.12 -8.99 10.97
C ILE A 221 0.40 -9.45 12.24
N PRO A 222 1.03 -9.36 13.42
CA PRO A 222 0.39 -9.71 14.69
C PRO A 222 -0.87 -8.88 14.94
N PHE A 223 -1.98 -9.55 15.28
CA PHE A 223 -3.27 -8.94 15.59
C PHE A 223 -3.80 -8.01 14.48
N LEU A 224 -3.61 -8.40 13.20
CA LEU A 224 -3.95 -7.57 12.04
C LEU A 224 -5.36 -6.98 12.12
N TRP A 225 -6.34 -7.82 12.48
CA TRP A 225 -7.75 -7.46 12.46
C TRP A 225 -8.14 -6.49 13.57
N HIS A 226 -7.45 -6.55 14.71
CA HIS A 226 -7.57 -5.57 15.79
C HIS A 226 -6.90 -4.25 15.39
N ARG A 227 -5.76 -4.34 14.69
CA ARG A 227 -5.05 -3.17 14.18
C ARG A 227 -5.80 -2.45 13.06
N LEU A 228 -6.69 -3.11 12.31
CA LEU A 228 -7.38 -2.54 11.15
C LEU A 228 -8.89 -2.95 11.13
N PRO A 229 -9.72 -2.44 12.06
CA PRO A 229 -11.09 -2.90 12.24
C PRO A 229 -12.02 -2.48 11.10
N HIS A 230 -11.75 -1.39 10.38
CA HIS A 230 -12.54 -1.02 9.20
C HIS A 230 -12.19 -1.88 8.01
N PHE A 231 -10.90 -2.16 7.83
CA PHE A 231 -10.46 -3.12 6.83
C PHE A 231 -11.01 -4.53 7.10
N LYS A 232 -11.07 -4.96 8.37
CA LYS A 232 -11.71 -6.23 8.78
C LYS A 232 -13.14 -6.35 8.24
N LYS A 233 -13.97 -5.31 8.38
CA LYS A 233 -15.36 -5.30 7.87
C LYS A 233 -15.43 -5.52 6.35
N VAL A 234 -14.54 -4.86 5.60
CA VAL A 234 -14.47 -4.99 4.13
C VAL A 234 -13.95 -6.36 3.75
N PHE A 235 -12.95 -6.85 4.46
CA PHE A 235 -12.36 -8.17 4.25
C PHE A 235 -13.38 -9.30 4.44
N SER A 236 -14.23 -9.19 5.46
CA SER A 236 -15.31 -10.14 5.72
C SER A 236 -16.49 -10.02 4.73
N ALA A 237 -16.91 -8.79 4.39
CA ALA A 237 -18.11 -8.58 3.59
C ALA A 237 -17.93 -8.83 2.08
N ASN A 238 -16.75 -8.50 1.54
CA ASN A 238 -16.53 -8.47 0.08
C ASN A 238 -15.94 -9.78 -0.47
N GLY A 239 -15.97 -10.87 0.30
CA GLY A 239 -15.40 -12.17 -0.13
C GLY A 239 -13.87 -12.17 -0.31
N LEU A 240 -13.17 -11.10 0.11
CA LEU A 240 -11.71 -11.01 0.05
C LEU A 240 -11.04 -12.10 0.89
N SER A 241 -11.65 -12.44 2.02
CA SER A 241 -11.25 -13.54 2.88
C SER A 241 -11.05 -14.84 2.11
N LYS A 242 -11.98 -15.17 1.21
CA LYS A 242 -11.93 -16.38 0.38
C LYS A 242 -10.75 -16.34 -0.57
N TYR A 243 -10.60 -15.24 -1.31
CA TYR A 243 -9.53 -15.09 -2.29
C TYR A 243 -8.15 -15.19 -1.63
N TYR A 244 -7.93 -14.44 -0.56
CA TYR A 244 -6.62 -14.36 0.07
C TYR A 244 -6.25 -15.61 0.89
N ILE A 245 -7.23 -16.29 1.49
CA ILE A 245 -7.01 -17.58 2.17
C ILE A 245 -6.73 -18.67 1.15
N HIS A 246 -7.50 -18.73 0.05
CA HIS A 246 -7.21 -19.65 -1.05
C HIS A 246 -5.80 -19.41 -1.62
N GLN A 247 -5.43 -18.14 -1.83
CA GLN A 247 -4.11 -17.78 -2.33
C GLN A 247 -2.99 -18.35 -1.44
N ILE A 248 -3.07 -18.20 -0.12
CA ILE A 248 -2.05 -18.75 0.78
C ILE A 248 -2.12 -20.27 0.88
N ALA A 249 -3.31 -20.88 0.79
CA ALA A 249 -3.48 -22.33 0.74
C ALA A 249 -2.78 -22.95 -0.48
N CYS A 250 -2.78 -22.29 -1.63
CA CYS A 250 -2.06 -22.78 -2.81
C CYS A 250 -0.53 -22.76 -2.67
N TYR A 251 0.03 -21.78 -1.97
CA TYR A 251 1.48 -21.55 -1.96
C TYR A 251 2.20 -22.07 -0.73
N LEU A 252 1.54 -22.08 0.43
CA LEU A 252 2.19 -22.43 1.69
C LEU A 252 2.61 -23.90 1.79
N PRO A 253 1.77 -24.90 1.40
CA PRO A 253 2.15 -26.32 1.50
C PRO A 253 3.31 -26.70 0.57
N SER A 254 3.57 -25.91 -0.48
CA SER A 254 4.53 -26.23 -1.54
C SER A 254 5.83 -25.42 -1.46
N ARG A 255 5.96 -24.44 -0.56
CA ARG A 255 7.09 -23.49 -0.57
C ARG A 255 7.47 -23.00 0.83
N ALA A 256 8.62 -23.47 1.32
CA ALA A 256 9.18 -23.11 2.64
C ALA A 256 9.44 -21.59 2.80
N ASP A 257 9.68 -20.84 1.72
CA ASP A 257 10.15 -19.44 1.77
C ASP A 257 9.08 -18.40 1.35
N VAL A 258 7.78 -18.70 1.51
CA VAL A 258 6.70 -17.79 1.08
C VAL A 258 6.44 -16.66 2.08
N LEU A 259 6.75 -16.85 3.36
CA LEU A 259 6.51 -15.87 4.41
C LEU A 259 7.69 -14.88 4.53
N PRO A 260 7.44 -13.59 4.82
CA PRO A 260 8.49 -12.64 5.10
C PRO A 260 9.18 -12.92 6.43
N ASN A 261 10.38 -12.35 6.61
CA ASN A 261 11.09 -12.34 7.89
C ASN A 261 10.20 -11.87 9.04
N ASP A 262 10.34 -12.52 10.19
CA ASP A 262 9.59 -12.22 11.39
C ASP A 262 9.74 -10.76 11.83
N ILE A 263 8.65 -10.17 12.32
CA ILE A 263 8.67 -8.82 12.92
C ILE A 263 9.39 -8.85 14.27
N SER A 264 9.25 -9.96 14.99
CA SER A 264 9.87 -10.19 16.31
C SER A 264 10.03 -11.69 16.54
N ALA A 265 11.12 -12.09 17.21
CA ALA A 265 11.34 -13.47 17.63
C ALA A 265 10.21 -14.01 18.54
N LYS A 266 9.47 -13.13 19.22
CA LYS A 266 8.32 -13.51 20.06
C LYS A 266 7.01 -13.70 19.27
N GLN A 267 6.97 -13.24 18.02
CA GLN A 267 5.77 -13.25 17.18
C GLN A 267 6.17 -13.68 15.77
N PRO A 268 6.47 -14.98 15.58
CA PRO A 268 6.92 -15.47 14.29
C PRO A 268 5.80 -15.34 13.26
N GLY A 269 6.18 -15.11 12.00
CA GLY A 269 5.27 -14.82 10.91
C GLY A 269 4.26 -15.94 10.68
N TYR A 270 4.68 -17.20 10.79
CA TYR A 270 3.80 -18.37 10.64
C TYR A 270 2.68 -18.38 11.70
N ALA A 271 2.99 -18.04 12.96
CA ALA A 271 2.00 -18.02 14.04
C ALA A 271 1.02 -16.86 13.85
N CYS A 272 1.50 -15.73 13.35
CA CYS A 272 0.66 -14.58 13.03
C CYS A 272 -0.31 -14.91 11.88
N VAL A 273 0.17 -15.58 10.82
CA VAL A 273 -0.69 -16.05 9.73
C VAL A 273 -1.74 -17.01 10.27
N LEU A 274 -1.35 -18.00 11.08
CA LEU A 274 -2.28 -18.97 11.65
C LEU A 274 -3.38 -18.26 12.46
N ALA A 275 -3.00 -17.37 13.37
CA ALA A 275 -3.94 -16.62 14.19
C ALA A 275 -4.90 -15.77 13.34
N ASN A 276 -4.39 -15.04 12.35
CA ASN A 276 -5.22 -14.20 11.49
C ASN A 276 -6.15 -15.02 10.57
N VAL A 277 -5.71 -16.18 10.09
CA VAL A 277 -6.54 -17.12 9.30
C VAL A 277 -7.63 -17.74 10.16
N LEU A 278 -7.32 -18.17 11.39
CA LEU A 278 -8.30 -18.72 12.31
C LEU A 278 -9.35 -17.67 12.73
N GLU A 279 -8.93 -16.43 12.99
CA GLU A 279 -9.89 -15.34 13.26
C GLU A 279 -10.80 -15.11 12.05
N ALA A 280 -10.24 -15.09 10.83
CA ALA A 280 -11.02 -14.94 9.60
C ALA A 280 -11.92 -16.14 9.28
N ALA A 281 -11.52 -17.35 9.69
CA ALA A 281 -12.31 -18.57 9.53
C ALA A 281 -13.66 -18.45 10.23
N THR A 282 -13.73 -17.77 11.38
CA THR A 282 -14.99 -17.54 12.09
C THR A 282 -16.03 -16.83 11.21
N TRP A 283 -15.59 -15.87 10.38
CA TRP A 283 -16.48 -15.14 9.48
C TRP A 283 -16.85 -15.96 8.25
N ILE A 284 -15.89 -16.69 7.68
CA ILE A 284 -16.12 -17.52 6.48
C ILE A 284 -17.08 -18.66 6.79
N LEU A 285 -16.87 -19.34 7.92
CA LEU A 285 -17.69 -20.49 8.35
C LEU A 285 -19.11 -20.08 8.76
N SER A 286 -19.29 -18.81 9.17
CA SER A 286 -20.60 -18.26 9.51
C SER A 286 -21.42 -17.82 8.27
N GLU A 287 -20.88 -17.94 7.06
CA GLU A 287 -21.62 -17.55 5.85
C GLU A 287 -22.79 -18.50 5.55
N PRO A 288 -23.99 -17.97 5.23
CA PRO A 288 -25.18 -18.80 4.95
C PRO A 288 -25.02 -19.78 3.79
N LYS A 289 -24.09 -19.51 2.87
CA LYS A 289 -23.78 -20.33 1.69
C LYS A 289 -22.32 -20.78 1.74
N PHE A 290 -21.99 -21.54 2.77
CA PHE A 290 -20.68 -22.12 2.96
C PHE A 290 -20.38 -23.17 1.89
N ALA A 291 -19.18 -23.13 1.31
CA ALA A 291 -18.71 -24.09 0.31
C ALA A 291 -17.58 -24.94 0.91
N SER A 292 -17.60 -26.26 0.66
CA SER A 292 -16.63 -27.23 1.18
C SER A 292 -15.18 -26.85 0.88
N ASP A 293 -14.92 -26.29 -0.29
CA ASP A 293 -13.56 -25.95 -0.75
C ASP A 293 -12.92 -24.88 0.14
N ARG A 294 -13.72 -24.00 0.74
CA ARG A 294 -13.24 -22.97 1.67
C ARG A 294 -12.82 -23.56 3.02
N ALA A 295 -13.51 -24.62 3.46
CA ALA A 295 -13.09 -25.39 4.63
C ALA A 295 -11.73 -26.05 4.37
N ALA A 296 -11.59 -26.65 3.19
CA ALA A 296 -10.36 -27.32 2.78
C ALA A 296 -9.17 -26.36 2.75
N ASP A 297 -9.34 -25.14 2.20
CA ASP A 297 -8.28 -24.11 2.21
C ASP A 297 -7.84 -23.74 3.64
N ILE A 298 -8.79 -23.52 4.55
CA ILE A 298 -8.49 -23.18 5.96
C ILE A 298 -7.75 -24.33 6.64
N ILE A 299 -8.19 -25.58 6.43
CA ILE A 299 -7.55 -26.78 6.98
C ILE A 299 -6.13 -26.91 6.44
N ALA A 300 -5.95 -26.81 5.12
CA ALA A 300 -4.65 -26.95 4.47
C ALA A 300 -3.62 -25.92 4.99
N VAL A 301 -4.03 -24.66 5.13
CA VAL A 301 -3.18 -23.61 5.69
C VAL A 301 -2.85 -23.90 7.15
N SER A 302 -3.86 -24.25 7.95
CA SER A 302 -3.68 -24.50 9.38
C SER A 302 -2.76 -25.68 9.64
N THR A 303 -2.97 -26.81 8.96
CA THR A 303 -2.10 -27.99 9.05
C THR A 303 -0.67 -27.65 8.66
N SER A 304 -0.45 -26.97 7.52
CA SER A 304 0.89 -26.61 7.07
C SER A 304 1.64 -25.72 8.07
N LEU A 305 0.94 -24.78 8.71
CA LEU A 305 1.54 -23.88 9.71
C LEU A 305 1.80 -24.58 11.05
N LEU A 306 0.92 -25.50 11.45
CA LEU A 306 1.08 -26.29 12.67
C LEU A 306 2.24 -27.29 12.53
N ASP A 307 2.41 -27.91 11.37
CA ASP A 307 3.53 -28.82 11.08
C ASP A 307 4.88 -28.08 11.07
N ALA A 308 4.87 -26.77 10.78
CA ALA A 308 6.05 -25.91 10.83
C ALA A 308 6.42 -25.46 12.26
N LEU A 309 5.61 -25.78 13.27
CA LEU A 309 5.94 -25.45 14.65
C LEU A 309 7.13 -26.29 15.13
N PRO A 310 8.08 -25.70 15.88
CA PRO A 310 9.13 -26.49 16.51
C PRO A 310 8.50 -27.51 17.46
N THR A 311 8.83 -28.79 17.28
CA THR A 311 8.46 -29.85 18.22
C THR A 311 8.96 -29.47 19.60
N ILE A 312 8.06 -29.45 20.59
CA ILE A 312 8.42 -29.23 21.99
C ILE A 312 9.30 -30.40 22.42
N THR A 313 10.61 -30.26 22.30
CA THR A 313 11.54 -31.11 23.03
C THR A 313 11.43 -30.69 24.49
N SER A 314 10.76 -31.52 25.29
CA SER A 314 10.76 -31.41 26.75
C SER A 314 12.18 -31.11 27.22
N ALA A 315 12.35 -30.08 28.06
CA ALA A 315 13.61 -29.83 28.73
C ALA A 315 14.03 -31.12 29.42
N THR A 316 15.13 -31.72 28.97
CA THR A 316 15.83 -32.72 29.74
C THR A 316 16.26 -32.06 31.04
N GLU A 317 15.61 -32.45 32.13
CA GLU A 317 16.02 -32.15 33.49
C GLU A 317 17.51 -32.48 33.63
N SER A 318 18.30 -31.48 33.98
CA SER A 318 19.70 -31.62 34.42
C SER A 318 19.79 -31.29 35.90
#